data_AF-A0A258KQN7-F1
#
_entry.id   AF-A0A258KQN7-F1
#
_cell.length_a   1.000
_cell.length_b   1.000
_cell.length_c   1.000
_cell.angle_alpha   90.00
_cell.angle_beta   90.00
_cell.angle_gamma   90.00
#
_symmetry.space_group_name_H-M   'P 1'
#
loop_
_entity.id
_entity.type
_entity.pdbx_description
1 polymer ?
#
loop_
_entity_poly.entity_id
_entity_poly.type
_entity_poly.pdbx_seq_one_letter_code
_entity_poly.pdbx_strand_id
1 'polypeptide(L)'
;MDLTLQARDDIAELLDTSAERFGQISRRRYEALVARVLEDVRVDPRRPGSLARPELGPGTRTYHFRFSRDRGRTDSGAVKSPRHLLVYETPDEHAVLVLRVLHDAMDIEQHVGADSQ
;
A
#
# COMPACT_ATOMS: atom_id res chain seq x y z
N MET A 1 4.02 11.98 -8.00
CA MET A 1 3.53 10.64 -7.66
C MET A 1 2.16 10.53 -8.28
N ASP A 2 1.96 9.50 -9.08
CA ASP A 2 0.72 9.24 -9.77
C ASP A 2 0.10 7.95 -9.23
N LEU A 3 -1.22 7.85 -9.33
CA LEU A 3 -2.00 6.69 -8.95
C LEU A 3 -2.82 6.27 -10.16
N THR A 4 -2.71 5.00 -10.54
CA THR A 4 -3.61 4.38 -11.52
C THR A 4 -5.06 4.46 -11.04
N LEU A 5 -6.01 4.22 -11.94
CA LEU A 5 -7.43 4.13 -11.57
C LEU A 5 -7.64 2.99 -10.57
N GLN A 6 -7.01 1.84 -10.80
CA GLN A 6 -7.09 0.68 -9.92
C GLN A 6 -6.56 0.98 -8.52
N ALA A 7 -5.43 1.69 -8.39
CA ALA A 7 -4.93 2.09 -7.07
C ALA A 7 -5.89 3.02 -6.33
N ARG A 8 -6.59 3.91 -7.05
CA ARG A 8 -7.58 4.81 -6.45
C ARG A 8 -8.81 4.03 -5.98
N ASP A 9 -9.27 3.08 -6.79
CA ASP A 9 -10.41 2.22 -6.47
C ASP A 9 -10.08 1.32 -5.27
N ASP A 10 -8.90 0.68 -5.25
CA ASP A 10 -8.43 -0.14 -4.13
C ASP A 10 -8.38 0.68 -2.81
N ILE A 11 -7.92 1.94 -2.87
CA ILE A 11 -7.91 2.84 -1.70
C ILE A 11 -9.33 3.18 -1.26
N ALA A 12 -10.22 3.51 -2.20
CA ALA A 12 -11.61 3.82 -1.88
C ALA A 12 -12.29 2.63 -1.21
N GLU A 13 -12.14 1.41 -1.76
CA GLU A 13 -12.69 0.18 -1.20
C GLU A 13 -12.13 -0.11 0.20
N LEU A 14 -10.82 0.05 0.40
CA LEU A 14 -10.18 -0.08 1.72
C LEU A 14 -10.81 0.86 2.74
N LEU A 15 -11.04 2.13 2.37
CA LEU A 15 -11.61 3.13 3.27
C LEU A 15 -13.09 2.85 3.57
N ASP A 16 -13.87 2.51 2.56
CA ASP A 16 -15.29 2.18 2.71
C ASP A 16 -15.46 0.92 3.57
N THR A 17 -14.74 -0.15 3.26
CA THR A 17 -14.74 -1.40 4.05
C THR A 17 -14.33 -1.15 5.51
N SER A 18 -13.35 -0.27 5.74
CA SER A 18 -12.91 0.06 7.10
C SER A 18 -13.97 0.81 7.91
N ALA A 19 -14.75 1.69 7.27
CA ALA A 19 -15.89 2.36 7.86
C ALA A 19 -17.04 1.39 8.13
N GLU A 20 -17.39 0.55 7.16
CA GLU A 20 -18.49 -0.40 7.27
C GLU A 20 -18.26 -1.44 8.36
N ARG A 21 -17.06 -2.01 8.43
CA ARG A 21 -16.76 -3.10 9.38
C ARG A 21 -16.40 -2.63 10.78
N PHE A 22 -15.78 -1.44 10.90
CA PHE A 22 -15.16 -1.01 12.16
C PHE A 22 -15.50 0.44 12.56
N GLY A 23 -16.37 1.10 11.80
CA GLY A 23 -16.84 2.46 12.06
C GLY A 23 -15.90 3.57 11.60
N GLN A 24 -16.42 4.81 11.66
CA GLN A 24 -15.76 5.99 11.10
C GLN A 24 -14.40 6.33 11.72
N ILE A 25 -14.16 5.96 12.98
CA ILE A 25 -12.85 6.14 13.60
C ILE A 25 -11.80 5.25 12.91
N SER A 26 -12.17 4.03 12.52
CA SER A 26 -11.29 3.13 11.80
C SER A 26 -10.95 3.68 10.40
N ARG A 27 -11.96 4.21 9.69
CA ARG A 27 -11.76 4.91 8.40
C ARG A 27 -10.73 6.02 8.52
N ARG A 28 -10.90 6.94 9.47
CA ARG A 28 -9.96 8.05 9.69
C ARG A 28 -8.53 7.58 9.99
N ARG A 29 -8.38 6.49 10.76
CA ARG A 29 -7.05 5.89 11.02
C ARG A 29 -6.45 5.31 9.74
N TYR A 30 -7.25 4.69 8.89
CA TYR A 30 -6.80 4.18 7.59
C TYR A 30 -6.49 5.29 6.59
N GLU A 31 -7.28 6.37 6.54
CA GLU A 31 -6.98 7.57 5.74
C GLU A 31 -5.60 8.13 6.09
N ALA A 32 -5.33 8.33 7.39
CA ALA A 32 -4.03 8.80 7.87
C ALA A 32 -2.90 7.83 7.55
N LEU A 33 -3.13 6.52 7.67
CA LEU A 33 -2.12 5.50 7.34
C LEU A 33 -1.82 5.46 5.83
N VAL A 34 -2.84 5.47 4.97
CA VAL A 34 -2.69 5.49 3.51
C VAL A 34 -1.88 6.72 3.10
N ALA A 35 -2.28 7.91 3.58
CA ALA A 35 -1.57 9.15 3.30
C ALA A 35 -0.09 9.05 3.71
N ARG A 36 0.17 8.48 4.89
CA ARG A 36 1.55 8.32 5.38
C ARG A 36 2.36 7.33 4.54
N VAL A 37 1.77 6.21 4.13
CA VAL A 37 2.42 5.22 3.26
C VAL A 37 2.80 5.83 1.91
N LEU A 38 1.87 6.56 1.30
CA LEU A 38 2.10 7.24 0.03
C LEU A 38 3.23 8.27 0.13
N GLU A 39 3.20 9.10 1.17
CA GLU A 39 4.25 10.08 1.43
C GLU A 39 5.61 9.41 1.68
N ASP A 40 5.60 8.32 2.44
CA ASP A 40 6.79 7.56 2.78
C ASP A 40 7.50 7.00 1.55
N VAL A 41 6.74 6.47 0.58
CA VAL A 41 7.28 5.93 -0.67
C VAL A 41 7.64 7.06 -1.64
N ARG A 42 6.88 8.16 -1.66
CA ARG A 42 7.20 9.33 -2.48
C ARG A 42 8.54 9.97 -2.11
N VAL A 43 8.85 10.06 -0.82
CA VAL A 43 10.09 10.67 -0.32
C VAL A 43 11.29 9.74 -0.52
N ASP A 44 11.12 8.45 -0.22
CA ASP A 44 12.16 7.44 -0.42
C ASP A 44 11.55 6.14 -0.96
N PRO A 45 11.55 5.96 -2.30
CA PRO A 45 10.98 4.78 -2.93
C PRO A 45 11.74 3.49 -2.61
N ARG A 46 12.96 3.58 -2.06
CA ARG A 46 13.84 2.45 -1.72
C ARG A 46 14.06 2.31 -0.20
N ARG A 47 13.22 2.98 0.60
CA ARG A 47 13.26 2.95 2.06
C ARG A 47 13.24 1.54 2.66
N PRO A 48 13.69 1.36 3.91
CA PRO A 48 13.54 0.09 4.62
C PRO A 48 12.08 -0.40 4.61
N GLY A 49 11.91 -1.67 4.23
CA GLY A 49 10.60 -2.31 4.06
C GLY A 49 10.03 -2.24 2.63
N SER A 50 10.67 -1.47 1.73
CA SER A 50 10.39 -1.51 0.29
C SER A 50 11.17 -2.65 -0.36
N LEU A 51 10.45 -3.63 -0.90
CA LEU A 51 11.02 -4.82 -1.51
C LEU A 51 10.90 -4.74 -3.03
N ALA A 52 12.01 -4.95 -3.74
CA ALA A 52 11.97 -5.11 -5.19
C ALA A 52 11.22 -6.40 -5.55
N ARG A 53 10.39 -6.33 -6.59
CA ARG A 53 9.58 -7.44 -7.09
C ARG A 53 9.76 -7.58 -8.60
N PRO A 54 10.97 -7.95 -9.08
CA PRO A 54 11.25 -8.07 -10.51
C PRO A 54 10.32 -9.08 -11.22
N GLU A 55 9.77 -10.04 -10.48
CA GLU A 55 8.76 -10.98 -10.97
C GLU A 55 7.43 -10.32 -11.35
N LEU A 56 7.15 -9.12 -10.85
CA LEU A 56 5.97 -8.31 -11.20
C LEU A 56 6.25 -7.30 -12.32
N GLY A 57 7.50 -7.21 -12.78
CA GLY A 57 7.94 -6.25 -13.78
C GLY A 57 9.22 -5.49 -13.38
N PRO A 58 9.99 -4.97 -14.36
CA PRO A 58 11.17 -4.17 -14.09
C PRO A 58 10.84 -2.90 -13.30
N GLY A 59 11.57 -2.63 -12.23
CA GLY A 59 11.37 -1.44 -11.41
C GLY A 59 10.17 -1.52 -10.45
N THR A 60 9.44 -2.63 -10.43
CA THR A 60 8.31 -2.85 -9.53
C THR A 60 8.78 -3.15 -8.11
N ARG A 61 8.07 -2.58 -7.13
CA ARG A 61 8.35 -2.69 -5.71
C ARG A 61 7.07 -2.84 -4.92
N THR A 62 7.20 -3.42 -3.74
CA THR A 62 6.11 -3.53 -2.76
C THR A 62 6.50 -2.91 -1.42
N TYR A 63 5.54 -2.28 -0.76
CA TYR A 63 5.75 -1.68 0.55
C TYR A 63 4.54 -1.90 1.46
N HIS A 64 4.75 -2.64 2.55
CA HIS A 64 3.67 -3.00 3.47
C HIS A 64 3.33 -1.85 4.42
N PHE A 65 2.03 -1.56 4.57
CA PHE A 65 1.53 -0.48 5.43
C PHE A 65 2.01 -0.54 6.88
N ARG A 66 2.36 -1.74 7.39
CA ARG A 66 2.90 -1.92 8.75
C ARG A 66 4.13 -1.05 9.02
N PHE A 67 4.94 -0.77 8.00
CA PHE A 67 6.16 0.05 8.14
C PHE A 67 5.89 1.55 8.35
N SER A 68 4.65 1.99 8.10
CA SER A 68 4.21 3.37 8.30
C SER A 68 3.20 3.51 9.44
N ARG A 69 2.81 2.42 10.09
CA ARG A 69 1.78 2.37 11.13
C ARG A 69 1.95 3.43 12.21
N ASP A 70 3.15 3.53 12.78
CA ASP A 70 3.38 4.43 13.91
C ASP A 70 3.45 5.90 13.47
N ARG A 71 3.97 6.16 12.26
CA ARG A 71 3.97 7.50 11.65
C ARG A 71 2.58 7.95 11.16
N GLY A 72 1.68 7.00 10.90
CA GLY A 72 0.28 7.25 10.50
C GLY A 72 -0.70 7.29 11.69
N ARG A 73 -0.20 7.43 12.92
CA ARG A 73 -1.02 7.52 14.13
C ARG A 73 -1.85 8.81 14.12
N THR A 74 -3.09 8.69 14.58
CA THR A 74 -4.01 9.82 14.83
C THR A 74 -4.20 10.04 16.34
N ASP A 75 -4.90 11.09 16.73
CA ASP A 75 -5.33 11.32 18.13
C ASP A 75 -6.16 10.16 18.68
N SER A 76 -6.91 9.49 17.81
CA SER A 76 -7.68 8.30 18.17
C SER A 76 -6.80 7.04 18.28
N GLY A 77 -5.52 7.09 17.94
CA GLY A 77 -4.61 5.95 17.87
C GLY A 77 -4.24 5.54 16.44
N ALA A 78 -3.57 4.39 16.32
CA ALA A 78 -3.11 3.83 15.04
C ALA A 78 -3.97 2.62 14.61
N VAL A 79 -3.90 2.25 13.33
CA VAL A 79 -4.45 0.96 12.85
C VAL A 79 -3.74 -0.18 13.58
N LYS A 80 -4.49 -1.04 14.28
CA LYS A 80 -3.91 -2.09 15.13
C LYS A 80 -3.09 -3.10 14.32
N SER A 81 -3.70 -3.63 13.27
CA SER A 81 -3.12 -4.66 12.40
C SER A 81 -3.38 -4.28 10.94
N PRO A 82 -2.56 -3.41 10.33
CA PRO A 82 -2.70 -3.06 8.93
C PRO A 82 -2.36 -4.27 8.07
N ARG A 83 -3.27 -4.64 7.17
CA ARG A 83 -3.20 -5.83 6.32
C ARG A 83 -3.04 -5.50 4.84
N HIS A 84 -2.52 -4.32 4.52
CA HIS A 84 -2.41 -3.88 3.13
C HIS A 84 -0.95 -3.62 2.74
N LEU A 85 -0.67 -3.80 1.46
CA LEU A 85 0.60 -3.50 0.82
C LEU A 85 0.36 -2.64 -0.42
N LEU A 86 1.31 -1.75 -0.67
CA LEU A 86 1.33 -0.91 -1.85
C LEU A 86 2.19 -1.57 -2.92
N VAL A 87 1.71 -1.67 -4.15
CA VAL A 87 2.50 -2.05 -5.34
C VAL A 87 2.76 -0.79 -6.16
N TYR A 88 4.01 -0.54 -6.51
CA TYR A 88 4.40 0.64 -7.25
C TYR A 88 5.63 0.41 -8.10
N GLU A 89 5.79 1.26 -9.09
CA GLU A 89 6.99 1.34 -9.93
C GLU A 89 7.73 2.65 -9.68
N THR A 90 9.03 2.63 -9.96
CA THR A 90 9.88 3.82 -10.04
C THR A 90 10.36 3.98 -11.48
N PRO A 91 9.59 4.64 -12.37
CA PRO A 91 9.94 4.78 -13.78
C PRO A 91 11.27 5.51 -14.00
N ASP A 92 11.60 6.43 -13.09
CA ASP A 92 12.87 7.14 -13.01
C ASP A 92 13.19 7.50 -11.55
N GLU A 93 14.29 8.24 -11.32
CA GLU A 93 14.77 8.58 -9.96
C GLU A 93 13.88 9.56 -9.19
N HIS A 94 12.90 10.19 -9.84
CA HIS A 94 12.05 11.22 -9.27
C HIS A 94 10.55 10.89 -9.33
N ALA A 95 10.19 9.80 -10.01
CA ALA A 95 8.82 9.37 -10.19
C ALA A 95 8.49 8.12 -9.35
N VAL A 96 7.28 8.13 -8.81
CA VAL A 96 6.63 6.95 -8.22
C VAL A 96 5.25 6.83 -8.85
N LEU A 97 4.97 5.68 -9.43
CA LEU A 97 3.65 5.31 -9.93
C LEU A 97 3.07 4.20 -9.06
N VAL A 98 2.02 4.51 -8.32
CA VAL A 98 1.29 3.54 -7.51
C VAL A 98 0.35 2.75 -8.42
N LEU A 99 0.58 1.44 -8.51
CA LEU A 99 -0.16 0.55 -9.38
C LEU A 99 -1.41 -0.03 -8.71
N ARG A 100 -1.28 -0.50 -7.47
CA ARG A 100 -2.33 -1.19 -6.69
C ARG A 100 -2.14 -1.03 -5.19
N VAL A 101 -3.22 -1.18 -4.43
CA VAL A 101 -3.20 -1.44 -2.98
C VAL A 101 -3.85 -2.80 -2.73
N LEU A 102 -3.07 -3.76 -2.23
CA LEU A 102 -3.50 -5.14 -2.11
C LEU A 102 -3.62 -5.55 -0.63
N HIS A 103 -4.58 -6.42 -0.32
CA HIS A 103 -4.73 -7.01 1.02
C HIS A 103 -3.81 -8.24 1.17
N ASP A 104 -3.17 -8.40 2.34
CA ASP A 104 -2.13 -9.40 2.64
C ASP A 104 -2.58 -10.85 2.41
N ALA A 105 -3.85 -11.13 2.66
CA ALA A 105 -4.49 -12.42 2.45
C ALA A 105 -4.82 -12.77 0.97
N MET A 106 -4.60 -11.88 0.01
CA MET A 106 -5.05 -12.06 -1.39
C MET A 106 -3.93 -12.28 -2.42
N ASP A 107 -2.65 -11.94 -2.15
CA ASP A 107 -1.69 -11.71 -3.26
C ASP A 107 -0.24 -12.22 -3.10
N ILE A 108 0.04 -13.16 -2.18
CA ILE A 108 1.24 -14.01 -2.33
C ILE A 108 0.88 -15.29 -3.11
N GLU A 109 -0.33 -15.82 -2.96
CA GLU A 109 -0.75 -17.04 -3.66
C GLU A 109 -1.05 -16.83 -5.15
N GLN A 110 -1.47 -15.62 -5.57
CA GLN A 110 -1.76 -15.33 -6.98
C GLN A 110 -0.53 -14.94 -7.81
N HIS A 111 0.64 -14.73 -7.19
CA HIS A 111 1.90 -14.39 -7.89
C HIS A 111 3.04 -15.40 -7.68
N VAL A 112 2.79 -16.53 -7.01
CA VAL A 112 3.74 -17.67 -6.93
C VAL A 112 3.31 -18.81 -7.88
N GLY A 113 2.23 -18.65 -8.65
CA GLY A 113 1.61 -19.74 -9.41
C GLY A 113 1.27 -19.41 -10.87
N ALA A 114 2.21 -18.85 -11.65
CA ALA A 114 2.13 -18.89 -13.11
C ALA A 114 3.51 -18.70 -13.77
N ASP A 115 4.52 -19.44 -13.29
CA ASP A 115 5.64 -19.83 -14.14
C ASP A 115 6.26 -21.11 -13.60
N SER A 116 5.57 -22.20 -13.91
CA SER A 116 6.06 -23.57 -13.84
C SER A 116 5.25 -24.38 -14.84
N GLN A 117 5.50 -24.16 -16.13
CA GLN A 117 5.57 -25.20 -17.15
C GLN A 117 6.17 -24.68 -18.46
#